data_AF-A0A2E7N7N8-F1
#
_entry.id   AF-A0A2E7N7N8-F1
#
_cell.length_a   1.000
_cell.length_b   1.000
_cell.length_c   1.000
_cell.angle_alpha   90.00
_cell.angle_beta   90.00
_cell.angle_gamma   90.00
#
_symmetry.space_group_name_H-M   'P 1'
#
loop_
_entity.id
_entity.type
_entity.pdbx_description
1 polymer ?
#
loop_
_entity_poly.entity_id
_entity_poly.type
_entity_poly.pdbx_seq_one_letter_code
_entity_poly.pdbx_strand_id
1 'polypeptide(L)'
;PSEYTESGCNPPAASSSGSGGGGGGGGGGGGGSGGAGAFFICNMDWQCEEWSECTKDVEIRDCNFVKVAQHAQSTLCPEESEVPETRRSCEIPKNVSLSESSFKAETEESDKATSSITGAATTEVKEKSNFLIGIAIAIITVIVGILTYTLIFNHRNKK
;
A
#
# COMPACT_ATOMS: atom_id res chain seq x y z
N PRO A 1 10.51 15.17 19.12
CA PRO A 1 9.06 15.41 19.11
C PRO A 1 8.69 16.38 17.99
N SER A 2 8.49 15.85 16.78
CA SER A 2 8.07 16.60 15.61
C SER A 2 6.55 16.61 15.55
N GLU A 3 5.96 17.79 15.73
CA GLU A 3 4.53 18.04 15.61
C GLU A 3 4.10 17.89 14.14
N TYR A 4 3.26 16.89 13.87
CA TYR A 4 2.56 16.77 12.59
C TYR A 4 1.37 17.73 12.61
N THR A 5 1.42 18.77 11.79
CA THR A 5 0.25 19.58 11.45
C THR A 5 -0.46 18.91 10.28
N GLU A 6 -1.57 18.24 10.59
CA GLU A 6 -2.52 17.66 9.65
C GLU A 6 -3.35 18.80 9.03
N SER A 7 -2.82 19.46 7.99
CA SER A 7 -3.57 20.48 7.25
C SER A 7 -4.28 19.82 6.07
N GLY A 8 -5.56 19.48 6.29
CA GLY A 8 -6.49 19.07 5.25
C GLY A 8 -6.70 20.17 4.21
N CYS A 9 -6.51 19.84 2.94
CA CYS A 9 -6.88 20.69 1.81
C CYS A 9 -8.40 20.66 1.62
N ASN A 10 -9.11 21.57 2.27
CA ASN A 10 -10.51 21.88 1.95
C ASN A 10 -10.53 23.08 0.98
N PRO A 11 -10.99 22.94 -0.27
CA PRO A 11 -11.10 24.09 -1.17
C PRO A 11 -12.18 25.05 -0.63
N PRO A 12 -11.91 26.37 -0.53
CA PRO A 12 -12.91 27.29 0.01
C PRO A 12 -14.06 27.46 -0.98
N ALA A 13 -15.25 27.03 -0.55
CA ALA A 13 -16.50 27.41 -1.18
C ALA A 13 -16.73 28.91 -1.01
N ALA A 14 -16.88 29.62 -2.14
CA ALA A 14 -17.16 31.04 -2.18
C ALA A 14 -18.48 31.37 -1.48
N SER A 15 -18.39 32.05 -0.33
CA SER A 15 -19.53 32.64 0.38
C SER A 15 -19.25 34.12 0.57
N SER A 16 -19.94 34.95 -0.20
CA SER A 16 -19.93 36.41 -0.15
C SER A 16 -20.83 36.95 0.96
N SER A 17 -20.37 37.91 1.77
CA SER A 17 -21.13 39.12 2.18
C SER A 17 -20.47 39.96 3.31
N GLY A 18 -20.03 41.19 2.95
CA GLY A 18 -20.01 42.46 3.72
C GLY A 18 -19.28 42.56 5.08
N SER A 19 -18.83 43.72 5.57
CA SER A 19 -18.63 45.09 5.09
C SER A 19 -17.88 45.87 6.18
N GLY A 20 -16.98 46.78 5.79
CA GLY A 20 -16.37 47.82 6.65
C GLY A 20 -15.01 47.44 7.24
N GLY A 21 -13.98 48.27 7.24
CA GLY A 21 -13.78 49.65 6.82
C GLY A 21 -12.52 50.15 7.53
N GLY A 22 -11.69 50.94 6.84
CA GLY A 22 -10.67 51.78 7.47
C GLY A 22 -9.21 51.50 7.12
N GLY A 23 -8.65 52.39 6.31
CA GLY A 23 -7.45 53.14 6.70
C GLY A 23 -6.07 52.57 6.37
N GLY A 24 -5.50 53.08 5.28
CA GLY A 24 -4.22 53.79 5.37
C GLY A 24 -2.92 53.03 5.07
N GLY A 25 -2.33 53.38 3.92
CA GLY A 25 -0.91 53.76 3.87
C GLY A 25 0.09 52.70 3.42
N GLY A 26 0.86 53.05 2.38
CA GLY A 26 2.24 52.61 2.27
C GLY A 26 2.54 51.58 1.19
N GLY A 27 2.76 52.07 -0.03
CA GLY A 27 3.97 51.84 -0.81
C GLY A 27 4.51 50.41 -1.00
N GLY A 28 4.64 50.05 -2.27
CA GLY A 28 5.91 49.53 -2.79
C GLY A 28 5.89 48.11 -3.32
N GLY A 29 6.28 47.99 -4.59
CA GLY A 29 6.90 46.78 -5.12
C GLY A 29 5.96 45.84 -5.85
N GLY A 30 5.71 46.13 -7.13
CA GLY A 30 5.29 45.10 -8.09
C GLY A 30 6.39 44.04 -8.22
N GLY A 31 6.25 42.94 -7.47
CA GLY A 31 7.01 41.72 -7.68
C GLY A 31 6.29 40.90 -8.75
N GLY A 32 6.91 40.80 -9.92
CA GLY A 32 6.34 40.12 -11.07
C GLY A 32 5.86 38.71 -10.73
N SER A 33 4.63 38.43 -11.12
CA SER A 33 4.08 37.10 -11.34
C SER A 33 4.84 36.44 -12.50
N GLY A 34 6.12 36.13 -12.27
CA GLY A 34 6.83 35.16 -13.08
C GLY A 34 6.12 33.84 -12.84
N GLY A 35 5.58 33.24 -13.91
CA GLY A 35 4.83 31.98 -13.85
C GLY A 35 5.67 30.87 -13.25
N ALA A 36 5.69 30.82 -11.91
CA ALA A 36 6.17 29.69 -11.17
C ALA A 36 5.18 28.58 -11.49
N GLY A 37 5.62 27.64 -12.34
CA GLY A 37 4.84 26.45 -12.64
C GLY A 37 4.28 25.87 -11.34
N ALA A 38 3.02 25.46 -11.35
CA ALA A 38 2.43 24.84 -10.18
C ALA A 38 3.29 23.63 -9.79
N PHE A 39 4.01 23.74 -8.68
CA PHE A 39 4.72 22.62 -8.08
C PHE A 39 3.79 22.01 -7.03
N PHE A 40 3.68 20.69 -7.05
CA PHE A 40 2.94 19.89 -6.09
C PHE A 40 3.94 19.31 -5.09
N ILE A 41 3.66 19.45 -3.80
CA ILE A 41 4.46 18.84 -2.73
C ILE A 41 3.85 17.48 -2.42
N CYS A 42 4.57 16.41 -2.72
CA CYS A 42 4.11 15.04 -2.58
C CYS A 42 4.83 14.33 -1.44
N ASN A 43 4.10 13.53 -0.67
CA ASN A 43 4.60 12.74 0.46
C ASN A 43 4.25 11.25 0.34
N MET A 44 3.60 10.87 -0.76
CA MET A 44 3.24 9.50 -1.11
C MET A 44 3.71 9.23 -2.54
N ASP A 45 4.17 8.02 -2.80
CA ASP A 45 4.58 7.60 -4.14
C ASP A 45 4.41 6.07 -4.29
N TRP A 46 4.33 5.62 -5.54
CA TRP A 46 4.31 4.20 -5.86
C TRP A 46 5.74 3.66 -5.94
N GLN A 47 6.08 2.76 -5.03
CA GLN A 47 7.32 1.99 -5.10
C GLN A 47 7.02 0.61 -5.68
N CYS A 48 7.52 0.38 -6.89
CA CYS A 48 7.42 -0.91 -7.55
C CYS A 48 8.75 -1.65 -7.49
N GLU A 49 8.67 -2.97 -7.30
CA GLU A 49 9.81 -3.86 -7.46
C GLU A 49 10.25 -3.94 -8.93
N GLU A 50 11.40 -4.57 -9.15
CA GLU A 50 11.84 -4.91 -10.50
C GLU A 50 10.86 -5.88 -11.14
N TRP A 51 10.74 -5.81 -12.46
CA TRP A 51 9.92 -6.76 -13.20
C TRP A 51 10.48 -8.18 -13.02
N SER A 52 9.58 -9.13 -12.75
CA SER A 52 9.92 -10.54 -12.65
C SER A 52 10.54 -11.05 -13.96
N GLU A 53 11.21 -12.20 -13.90
CA GLU A 53 11.60 -12.91 -15.11
C GLU A 53 10.39 -13.18 -16.01
N CYS A 54 10.60 -13.07 -17.32
CA CYS A 54 9.56 -13.31 -18.31
C CYS A 54 9.15 -14.78 -18.29
N THR A 55 7.95 -15.07 -17.76
CA THR A 55 7.43 -16.43 -17.65
C THR A 55 6.13 -16.53 -18.44
N LYS A 56 6.11 -17.37 -19.48
CA LYS A 56 4.95 -17.51 -20.38
C LYS A 56 4.54 -16.16 -21.02
N ASP A 57 5.52 -15.44 -21.57
CA ASP A 57 5.36 -14.16 -22.28
C ASP A 57 4.78 -13.02 -21.42
N VAL A 58 4.89 -13.15 -20.08
CA VAL A 58 4.39 -12.20 -19.10
C VAL A 58 5.45 -11.98 -18.01
N GLU A 59 5.64 -10.71 -17.65
CA GLU A 59 6.38 -10.30 -16.46
C GLU A 59 5.44 -9.52 -15.53
N ILE A 60 5.66 -9.68 -14.23
CA ILE A 60 4.84 -9.13 -13.15
C ILE A 60 5.74 -8.33 -12.23
N ARG A 61 5.23 -7.24 -11.65
CA ARG A 61 5.90 -6.53 -10.56
C ARG A 61 4.90 -6.20 -9.47
N ASP A 62 5.38 -6.15 -8.24
CA ASP A 62 4.59 -5.70 -7.11
C ASP A 62 4.81 -4.20 -6.91
N CYS A 63 3.72 -3.45 -6.70
CA CYS A 63 3.74 -2.02 -6.45
C CYS A 63 3.05 -1.73 -5.13
N ASN A 64 3.69 -0.94 -4.27
CA ASN A 64 3.16 -0.51 -2.99
C ASN A 64 3.07 1.01 -2.93
N PHE A 65 1.94 1.52 -2.44
CA PHE A 65 1.76 2.96 -2.23
C PHE A 65 2.31 3.33 -0.84
N VAL A 66 3.45 4.01 -0.82
CA VAL A 66 4.21 4.21 0.42
C VAL A 66 4.46 5.69 0.70
N LYS A 67 4.63 6.01 1.99
CA LYS A 67 5.08 7.33 2.42
C LYS A 67 6.54 7.53 2.02
N VAL A 68 6.82 8.63 1.34
CA VAL A 68 8.18 9.03 0.94
C VAL A 68 8.54 10.39 1.56
N ALA A 69 9.82 10.73 1.52
CA ALA A 69 10.25 12.07 1.89
C ALA A 69 9.54 13.11 1.00
N GLN A 70 9.13 14.23 1.60
CA GLN A 70 8.45 15.29 0.88
C GLN A 70 9.32 15.82 -0.25
N HIS A 71 8.76 15.84 -1.45
CA HIS A 71 9.43 16.34 -2.64
C HIS A 71 8.47 17.21 -3.46
N ALA A 72 9.04 18.15 -4.22
CA ALA A 72 8.27 19.02 -5.10
C ALA A 72 8.39 18.53 -6.55
N GLN A 73 7.27 18.38 -7.24
CA GLN A 73 7.22 17.98 -8.65
C GLN A 73 6.27 18.86 -9.44
N SER A 74 6.49 19.01 -10.75
CA SER A 74 5.65 19.82 -11.63
C SER A 74 4.37 19.10 -12.10
N THR A 75 4.26 17.80 -11.79
CA THR A 75 3.10 16.94 -12.09
C THR A 75 2.30 16.66 -10.83
N LEU A 76 1.01 16.35 -10.98
CA LEU A 76 0.13 15.97 -9.86
C LEU A 76 0.74 14.80 -9.07
N CYS A 77 0.57 14.83 -7.74
CA CYS A 77 0.98 13.72 -6.88
C CYS A 77 0.23 12.44 -7.28
N PRO A 78 0.89 11.27 -7.26
CA PRO A 78 0.21 10.01 -7.55
C PRO A 78 -0.93 9.77 -6.56
N GLU A 79 -2.07 9.30 -7.06
CA GLU A 79 -3.21 8.92 -6.24
C GLU A 79 -3.21 7.41 -5.94
N GLU A 80 -3.75 7.03 -4.78
CA GLU A 80 -3.89 5.61 -4.38
C GLU A 80 -4.83 4.83 -5.32
N SER A 81 -5.78 5.52 -5.95
CA SER A 81 -6.68 4.94 -6.96
C SER A 81 -6.03 4.68 -8.31
N GLU A 82 -4.93 5.36 -8.62
CA GLU A 82 -4.23 5.25 -9.90
C GLU A 82 -3.07 4.26 -9.80
N VAL A 83 -3.42 2.98 -9.65
CA VAL A 83 -2.44 1.90 -9.51
C VAL A 83 -1.63 1.74 -10.80
N PRO A 84 -0.28 1.79 -10.74
CA PRO A 84 0.58 1.55 -11.90
C PRO A 84 0.37 0.17 -12.52
N GLU A 85 0.80 0.00 -13.76
CA GLU A 85 0.76 -1.31 -14.43
C GLU A 85 1.63 -2.32 -13.67
N THR A 86 1.01 -3.41 -13.21
CA THR A 86 1.68 -4.51 -12.48
C THR A 86 1.98 -5.72 -13.37
N ARG A 87 1.54 -5.70 -14.63
CA ARG A 87 1.68 -6.82 -15.55
C ARG A 87 1.87 -6.33 -16.97
N ARG A 88 2.95 -6.75 -17.63
CA ARG A 88 3.18 -6.45 -19.06
C ARG A 88 3.62 -7.71 -19.82
N SER A 89 3.48 -7.66 -21.14
CA SER A 89 3.92 -8.74 -22.01
C SER A 89 5.40 -8.57 -22.36
N CYS A 90 6.12 -9.69 -22.44
CA CYS A 90 7.54 -9.74 -22.75
C CYS A 90 7.80 -10.80 -23.83
N GLU A 91 8.80 -10.56 -24.67
CA GLU A 91 9.20 -11.49 -25.73
C GLU A 91 10.40 -12.33 -25.26
N ILE A 92 10.19 -13.62 -25.03
CA ILE A 92 11.31 -14.54 -24.75
C ILE A 92 12.01 -14.85 -26.07
N PRO A 93 13.31 -14.49 -26.23
CA PRO A 93 14.04 -14.88 -27.42
C PRO A 93 14.07 -16.42 -27.50
N LYS A 94 13.56 -16.97 -28.61
CA LYS A 94 13.39 -18.42 -28.85
C LYS A 94 14.68 -19.28 -28.79
N ASN A 95 15.83 -18.70 -28.47
CA ASN A 95 17.12 -19.34 -28.53
C ASN A 95 17.53 -20.10 -27.23
N VAL A 96 16.68 -20.14 -26.19
CA VAL A 96 17.00 -20.78 -24.89
C VAL A 96 16.13 -22.04 -24.63
N SER A 97 15.75 -22.76 -25.68
CA SER A 97 14.81 -23.89 -25.59
C SER A 97 15.45 -25.27 -25.30
N LEU A 98 16.75 -25.38 -24.99
CA LEU A 98 17.42 -26.69 -24.85
C LEU A 98 18.45 -26.75 -23.70
N SER A 99 18.13 -26.17 -22.54
CA SER A 99 18.76 -26.61 -21.29
C SER A 99 17.68 -27.17 -20.37
N GLU A 100 17.21 -28.35 -20.78
CA GLU A 100 16.35 -29.21 -19.99
C GLU A 100 17.12 -29.63 -18.73
N SER A 101 16.72 -29.02 -17.61
CA SER A 101 16.60 -29.62 -16.28
C SER A 101 17.27 -30.99 -16.13
N SER A 102 18.54 -30.98 -15.76
CA SER A 102 19.16 -32.06 -14.98
C SER A 102 19.41 -31.51 -13.58
N PHE A 103 18.34 -31.18 -12.86
CA PHE A 103 18.42 -31.06 -11.41
C PHE A 103 18.48 -32.48 -10.87
N LYS A 104 19.70 -33.00 -10.75
CA LYS A 104 20.00 -34.14 -9.91
C LYS A 104 19.47 -33.81 -8.52
N ALA A 105 18.56 -34.66 -8.03
CA ALA A 105 18.29 -34.77 -6.61
C ALA A 105 19.61 -35.16 -5.93
N GLU A 106 20.29 -34.18 -5.35
CA GLU A 106 21.44 -34.41 -4.49
C GLU A 106 20.90 -34.57 -3.06
N THR A 107 20.72 -35.83 -2.70
CA THR A 107 20.69 -36.30 -1.32
C THR A 107 22.07 -36.04 -0.72
N GLU A 108 22.21 -35.04 0.15
CA GLU A 108 23.34 -34.98 1.09
C GLU A 108 22.88 -35.32 2.51
N GLU A 109 23.41 -36.44 2.95
CA GLU A 109 23.52 -36.92 4.32
C GLU A 109 24.90 -36.48 4.88
N SER A 110 24.97 -36.20 6.18
CA SER A 110 26.20 -36.00 7.00
C SER A 110 26.92 -34.64 6.80
N ASP A 111 27.39 -33.89 7.81
CA ASP A 111 27.70 -34.18 9.20
C ASP A 111 27.66 -32.88 10.05
N LYS A 112 27.00 -33.00 11.20
CA LYS A 112 27.39 -32.48 12.53
C LYS A 112 28.54 -31.44 12.62
N ALA A 113 28.19 -30.15 12.75
CA ALA A 113 28.91 -29.22 13.62
C ALA A 113 27.99 -28.10 14.12
N THR A 114 27.68 -28.19 15.40
CA THR A 114 27.19 -27.16 16.32
C THR A 114 27.52 -25.72 15.94
N SER A 115 26.48 -24.92 15.70
CA SER A 115 26.33 -23.57 16.27
C SER A 115 24.86 -23.16 16.20
N SER A 116 24.27 -23.05 17.39
CA SER A 116 22.88 -22.72 17.66
C SER A 116 22.60 -21.26 17.31
N ILE A 117 21.98 -20.99 16.15
CA ILE A 117 21.21 -19.77 15.90
C ILE A 117 19.86 -20.18 15.33
N THR A 118 18.85 -20.02 16.16
CA THR A 118 17.44 -20.37 15.94
C THR A 118 16.82 -19.46 14.87
N GLY A 119 17.06 -19.78 13.60
CA GLY A 119 16.32 -19.21 12.48
C GLY A 119 15.10 -20.07 12.19
N ALA A 120 13.90 -19.55 12.46
CA ALA A 120 12.65 -20.25 12.20
C ALA A 120 12.50 -20.52 10.70
N ALA A 121 12.72 -21.78 10.31
CA ALA A 121 12.37 -22.29 9.00
C ALA A 121 10.85 -22.28 8.86
N THR A 122 10.31 -21.29 8.16
CA THR A 122 8.93 -21.34 7.66
C THR A 122 8.90 -22.38 6.55
N THR A 123 8.47 -23.59 6.90
CA THR A 123 8.14 -24.60 5.90
C THR A 123 7.01 -24.04 5.04
N GLU A 124 7.24 -23.99 3.74
CA GLU A 124 6.25 -23.62 2.75
C GLU A 124 5.24 -24.78 2.68
N VAL A 125 4.26 -24.73 3.58
CA VAL A 125 3.18 -25.71 3.61
C VAL A 125 2.32 -25.41 2.40
N LYS A 126 2.26 -26.37 1.47
CA LYS A 126 1.30 -26.39 0.36
C LYS A 126 -0.12 -26.50 0.94
N GLU A 127 -0.62 -25.39 1.46
CA GLU A 127 -1.92 -25.28 2.12
C GLU A 127 -3.02 -25.41 1.09
N LYS A 128 -3.61 -26.60 1.00
CA LYS A 128 -4.80 -26.84 0.18
C LYS A 128 -6.03 -27.23 1.00
N SER A 129 -6.08 -26.95 2.30
CA SER A 129 -7.25 -27.40 3.10
C SER A 129 -7.62 -26.62 4.39
N ASN A 130 -7.02 -25.49 4.74
CA ASN A 130 -7.36 -24.82 6.02
C ASN A 130 -8.28 -23.59 5.92
N PHE A 131 -8.59 -23.10 4.71
CA PHE A 131 -9.44 -21.91 4.54
C PHE A 131 -10.86 -22.10 5.14
N LEU A 132 -11.38 -23.34 5.11
CA LEU A 132 -12.69 -23.66 5.68
C LEU A 132 -12.71 -23.59 7.21
N ILE A 133 -11.58 -23.87 7.87
CA ILE A 133 -11.48 -23.79 9.34
C ILE A 133 -11.55 -22.33 9.80
N GLY A 134 -10.91 -21.42 9.07
CA GLY A 134 -10.98 -19.98 9.36
C GLY A 134 -12.41 -19.43 9.25
N ILE A 135 -13.14 -19.81 8.19
CA ILE A 135 -14.55 -19.41 8.02
C ILE A 135 -15.44 -19.96 9.15
N ALA A 136 -15.24 -21.22 9.55
CA ALA A 136 -16.02 -21.83 10.62
C ALA A 136 -15.84 -21.07 11.96
N ILE A 137 -14.61 -20.67 12.29
CA ILE A 137 -14.33 -19.90 13.51
C ILE A 137 -15.00 -18.52 13.45
N ALA A 138 -14.93 -17.84 12.30
CA ALA A 138 -15.57 -16.53 12.12
C ALA A 138 -17.10 -16.58 12.24
N ILE A 139 -17.74 -17.65 11.77
CA ILE A 139 -19.19 -17.82 11.92
C ILE A 139 -19.57 -18.05 13.40
N ILE A 140 -18.79 -18.84 14.13
CA ILE A 140 -19.05 -19.12 15.54
C ILE A 140 -18.97 -17.84 16.39
N THR A 141 -17.99 -16.96 16.15
CA THR A 141 -17.85 -15.70 16.91
C THR A 141 -19.04 -14.76 16.69
N VAL A 142 -19.55 -14.67 15.45
CA VAL A 142 -20.74 -13.86 15.13
C VAL A 142 -21.99 -14.41 15.84
N ILE A 143 -22.20 -15.73 15.83
CA ILE A 143 -23.35 -16.37 16.50
C ILE A 143 -23.31 -16.11 18.01
N VAL A 144 -22.15 -16.30 18.65
CA VAL A 144 -21.98 -16.03 20.09
C VAL A 144 -22.24 -14.55 20.42
N GLY A 145 -21.79 -13.63 19.56
CA GLY A 145 -22.07 -12.20 19.70
C GLY A 145 -23.56 -11.88 19.66
N ILE A 146 -24.29 -12.42 18.68
CA ILE A 146 -25.75 -12.23 18.54
C ILE A 146 -26.49 -12.83 19.74
N LEU A 147 -26.13 -14.03 20.20
CA LEU A 147 -26.72 -14.65 21.38
C LEU A 147 -26.49 -13.80 22.63
N THR A 148 -25.26 -13.32 22.84
CA THR A 148 -24.94 -12.46 23.99
C THR A 148 -25.71 -11.14 23.93
N TYR A 149 -25.78 -10.52 22.75
CA TYR A 149 -26.55 -9.29 22.52
C TYR A 149 -28.03 -9.49 22.83
N THR A 150 -28.65 -10.55 22.28
CA THR A 150 -30.07 -10.85 22.49
C THR A 150 -30.37 -11.19 23.94
N LEU A 151 -29.51 -11.91 24.65
CA LEU A 151 -29.69 -12.19 26.08
C LEU A 151 -29.68 -10.91 26.92
N ILE A 152 -28.73 -10.00 26.67
CA ILE A 152 -28.62 -8.73 27.41
C ILE A 152 -29.82 -7.82 27.10
N PHE A 153 -30.17 -7.66 25.82
CA PHE A 153 -31.24 -6.76 25.40
C PHE A 153 -32.63 -7.28 25.77
N ASN A 154 -32.86 -8.58 25.63
CA ASN A 154 -34.14 -9.20 25.98
C ASN A 154 -34.33 -9.25 27.50
N HIS A 155 -33.25 -9.35 28.28
CA HIS A 155 -33.32 -9.20 29.74
C HIS A 155 -33.70 -7.77 30.16
N ARG A 156 -33.28 -6.73 29.41
CA ARG A 156 -33.65 -5.34 29.70
C ARG A 156 -35.11 -5.02 29.42
N ASN A 157 -35.73 -5.65 28.42
CA ASN A 157 -37.14 -5.40 28.07
C ASN A 157 -38.16 -6.11 28.98
N LYS A 158 -37.72 -7.00 29.88
CA LYS A 158 -38.59 -7.72 30.82
C LYS A 158 -38.68 -7.09 32.21
N LYS A 159 -38.02 -5.95 32.45
CA LYS A 159 -38.18 -5.12 33.64
C LYS A 159 -38.94 -3.85 33.28
#